data_AF-A0A841VN21-F1
#
_entry.id   AF-A0A841VN21-F1
#
_cell.length_a   1.000
_cell.length_b   1.000
_cell.length_c   1.000
_cell.angle_alpha   90.00
_cell.angle_beta   90.00
_cell.angle_gamma   90.00
#
_symmetry.space_group_name_H-M   'P 1'
#
loop_
_entity.id
_entity.type
_entity.pdbx_description
1 polymer ?
#
loop_
_entity_poly.entity_id
_entity_poly.type
_entity_poly.pdbx_seq_one_letter_code
_entity_poly.pdbx_strand_id
1 'polypeptide(L)'
;NLPHVGIELPKTWVKVREALEGDSREYISLEEYMNICQKHGFTKQEDKLQLSGYLHDLGVCLHFQDDDFLIKTVILKPTWGTDAVYKVLDNPQVIEKLGKFERNDLANIWHEDKYADMRPELLRLMMKFKLSYEIPSRPGTYIAPQLLSVNQPDFNWDESNNLILRYKYDFMPKGILTRFIVEMHSDIEQQTLVWKTGVVLAKYESRAEVIEYYNQREIQVRVAGKRKKELLVVINNELEKIHKSYERLQYQTLVPCNCKSCNDSQNPYFYNRDVLYKFRDNNRYQIQCQDSSDMVDVQRLIDDVLPTSPNLEKSMSEPVTRNQVFISYSHQDQEWLTKLQKHLKPMIRNQKLLVWDDTKIQPGAKWREEIKNALAAAKVAVLLVSPDFLASDFIADNELPPLLDAAEAKGLTIIWIPLSSSGYDETEIEKYQSAHPPNQPLDSLNSAQENKAWVDICKKIKAAILG
;
A
#
# COMPACT_ATOMS: atom_id res chain seq x y z
N ASN A 1 -1.35 15.17 5.12
CA ASN A 1 -0.85 16.36 5.88
C ASN A 1 -0.39 15.93 7.26
N LEU A 2 0.91 15.70 7.46
CA LEU A 2 1.46 15.39 8.78
C LEU A 2 1.44 16.66 9.65
N PRO A 3 0.73 16.68 10.80
CA PRO A 3 0.55 17.88 11.64
C PRO A 3 1.82 18.38 12.34
N HIS A 4 2.99 17.80 12.04
CA HIS A 4 4.21 17.97 12.83
C HIS A 4 5.40 18.55 12.04
N VAL A 5 5.23 18.86 10.76
CA VAL A 5 6.28 19.48 9.96
C VAL A 5 6.41 20.96 10.37
N GLY A 6 7.53 21.31 11.01
CA GLY A 6 7.85 22.70 11.40
C GLY A 6 7.81 23.00 12.90
N ILE A 7 7.54 22.01 13.76
CA ILE A 7 7.57 22.18 15.22
C ILE A 7 9.02 22.01 15.71
N GLU A 8 9.55 22.98 16.46
CA GLU A 8 10.80 22.80 17.20
C GLU A 8 10.63 21.66 18.21
N LEU A 9 11.27 20.52 17.94
CA LEU A 9 11.23 19.38 18.85
C LEU A 9 11.99 19.71 20.14
N PRO A 10 11.41 19.46 21.33
CA PRO A 10 12.12 19.65 22.58
C PRO A 10 13.44 18.89 22.58
N LYS A 11 14.51 19.50 23.12
CA LYS A 11 15.85 18.88 23.17
C LYS A 11 15.85 17.50 23.84
N THR A 12 14.90 17.23 24.73
CA THR A 12 14.70 15.93 25.38
C THR A 12 14.23 14.85 24.41
N TRP A 13 13.39 15.18 23.43
CA TRP A 13 12.87 14.26 22.42
C TRP A 13 13.98 13.81 21.46
N VAL A 14 14.84 14.75 21.04
CA VAL A 14 15.99 14.46 20.19
C VAL A 14 16.95 13.47 20.86
N LYS A 15 17.24 13.66 22.16
CA LYS A 15 18.12 12.76 22.91
C LYS A 15 17.58 11.34 23.02
N VAL A 16 16.27 11.19 23.26
CA VAL A 16 15.64 9.85 23.27
C VAL A 16 15.74 9.22 21.89
N ARG A 17 15.39 9.96 20.84
CA ARG A 17 15.51 9.49 19.46
C ARG A 17 16.93 9.00 19.13
N GLU A 18 17.95 9.81 19.41
CA GLU A 18 19.36 9.44 19.20
C GLU A 18 19.76 8.18 19.99
N ALA A 19 19.23 8.02 21.21
CA ALA A 19 19.47 6.83 22.02
C ALA A 19 18.82 5.57 21.43
N LEU A 20 17.63 5.68 20.83
CA LEU A 20 16.96 4.57 20.16
C LEU A 20 17.66 4.21 18.83
N GLU A 21 17.98 5.22 18.00
CA GLU A 21 18.68 5.03 16.72
C GLU A 21 20.11 4.47 16.91
N GLY A 22 20.75 4.79 18.03
CA GLY A 22 22.09 4.31 18.40
C GLY A 22 22.12 2.94 19.10
N ASP A 23 20.96 2.37 19.46
CA ASP A 23 20.90 1.05 20.10
C ASP A 23 21.12 -0.04 19.03
N SER A 24 22.01 -0.99 19.33
CA SER A 24 22.36 -2.05 18.39
C SER A 24 21.29 -3.13 18.27
N ARG A 25 20.34 -3.21 19.21
CA ARG A 25 19.28 -4.23 19.24
C ARG A 25 18.20 -3.95 18.19
N GLU A 26 17.48 -5.00 17.82
CA GLU A 26 16.38 -4.92 16.85
C GLU A 26 15.08 -4.41 17.49
N TYR A 27 14.86 -4.78 18.76
CA TYR A 27 13.70 -4.42 19.56
C TYR A 27 14.08 -4.34 21.04
N ILE A 28 13.24 -3.65 21.82
CA ILE A 28 13.32 -3.56 23.28
C ILE A 28 11.92 -3.69 23.89
N SER A 29 11.86 -4.05 25.16
CA SER A 29 10.60 -4.00 25.92
C SER A 29 10.12 -2.57 26.14
N LEU A 30 8.82 -2.41 26.37
CA LEU A 30 8.23 -1.13 26.76
C LEU A 30 8.88 -0.57 28.02
N GLU A 31 9.21 -1.42 29.00
CA GLU A 31 9.86 -0.99 30.24
C GLU A 31 11.25 -0.39 29.99
N GLU A 32 12.05 -1.04 29.13
CA GLU A 32 13.36 -0.51 28.73
C GLU A 32 13.23 0.84 28.02
N TYR A 33 12.26 0.97 27.12
CA TYR A 33 11.94 2.25 26.50
C TYR A 33 11.56 3.32 27.54
N MET A 34 10.71 2.97 28.52
CA MET A 34 10.32 3.89 29.60
C MET A 34 11.51 4.35 30.43
N ASN A 35 12.48 3.47 30.66
CA ASN A 35 13.72 3.75 31.37
C ASN A 35 14.66 4.65 30.56
N ILE A 36 14.79 4.43 29.25
CA ILE A 36 15.52 5.32 28.34
C ILE A 36 14.92 6.73 28.41
N CYS A 37 13.61 6.85 28.28
CA CYS A 37 12.93 8.15 28.37
C CYS A 37 13.15 8.82 29.74
N GLN A 38 13.08 8.05 30.84
CA GLN A 38 13.36 8.56 32.19
C GLN A 38 14.76 9.15 32.31
N LYS A 39 15.77 8.43 31.80
CA LYS A 39 17.17 8.87 31.80
C LYS A 39 17.38 10.17 31.03
N HIS A 40 16.56 10.45 30.02
CA HIS A 40 16.63 11.65 29.20
C HIS A 40 15.63 12.75 29.61
N GLY A 41 15.04 12.64 30.80
CA GLY A 41 14.30 13.73 31.45
C GLY A 41 12.78 13.66 31.38
N PHE A 42 12.20 12.56 30.87
CA PHE A 42 10.74 12.36 30.91
C PHE A 42 10.32 11.75 32.25
N THR A 43 9.40 12.40 32.96
CA THR A 43 8.92 11.92 34.27
C THR A 43 7.53 11.27 34.22
N LYS A 44 6.66 11.72 33.31
CA LYS A 44 5.29 11.19 33.16
C LYS A 44 5.24 10.08 32.13
N GLN A 45 4.46 9.04 32.41
CA GLN A 45 4.28 7.90 31.49
C GLN A 45 3.54 8.29 30.21
N GLU A 46 2.53 9.16 30.32
CA GLU A 46 1.76 9.67 29.17
C GLU A 46 2.66 10.36 28.14
N ASP A 47 3.57 11.24 28.59
CA ASP A 47 4.51 11.95 27.72
C ASP A 47 5.46 10.97 26.99
N LYS A 48 5.88 9.89 27.67
CA LYS A 48 6.74 8.85 27.10
C LYS A 48 6.01 8.06 26.01
N LEU A 49 4.75 7.70 26.26
CA LEU A 49 3.89 7.00 25.29
C LEU A 49 3.59 7.90 24.10
N GLN A 50 3.28 9.18 24.33
CA GLN A 50 3.08 10.16 23.28
C GLN A 50 4.31 10.28 22.38
N LEU A 51 5.52 10.36 22.97
CA LEU A 51 6.76 10.37 22.19
C LEU A 51 6.91 9.11 21.34
N SER A 52 6.63 7.92 21.89
CA SER A 52 6.77 6.68 21.12
C SER A 52 5.79 6.61 19.95
N GLY A 53 4.56 7.11 20.13
CA GLY A 53 3.58 7.21 19.04
C GLY A 53 4.04 8.18 17.97
N TYR A 54 4.58 9.33 18.38
CA TYR A 54 5.17 10.29 17.45
C TYR A 54 6.37 9.71 16.67
N LEU A 55 7.26 8.98 17.34
CA LEU A 55 8.40 8.32 16.70
C LEU A 55 7.96 7.17 15.79
N HIS A 56 6.85 6.51 16.11
CA HIS A 56 6.20 5.52 15.25
C HIS A 56 5.65 6.15 13.97
N ASP A 57 4.95 7.27 14.07
CA ASP A 57 4.42 7.99 12.90
C ASP A 57 5.54 8.58 12.02
N LEU A 58 6.64 8.98 12.66
CA LEU A 58 7.89 9.36 11.98
C LEU A 58 8.76 8.17 11.57
N GLY A 59 8.29 6.95 11.85
CA GLY A 59 8.92 5.68 11.54
C GLY A 59 10.38 5.50 11.93
N VAL A 60 10.79 6.22 12.97
CA VAL A 60 12.07 6.00 13.67
C VAL A 60 12.06 4.63 14.34
N CYS A 61 10.92 4.22 14.90
CA CYS A 61 10.70 2.92 15.49
C CYS A 61 9.27 2.45 15.20
N LEU A 62 8.91 1.24 15.63
CA LEU A 62 7.54 0.76 15.64
C LEU A 62 7.07 0.54 17.07
N HIS A 63 5.94 1.16 17.41
CA HIS A 63 5.29 0.92 18.68
C HIS A 63 3.77 1.01 18.55
N PHE A 64 3.11 -0.14 18.65
CA PHE A 64 1.68 -0.31 18.38
C PHE A 64 0.86 -0.25 19.66
N GLN A 65 0.57 0.95 20.14
CA GLN A 65 -0.09 1.19 21.42
C GLN A 65 -1.57 0.78 21.46
N ASP A 66 -2.20 0.63 20.30
CA ASP A 66 -3.59 0.21 20.11
C ASP A 66 -3.74 -1.33 20.02
N ASP A 67 -2.65 -2.10 20.16
CA ASP A 67 -2.69 -3.56 20.18
C ASP A 67 -2.14 -4.10 21.51
N ASP A 68 -2.99 -4.77 22.28
CA ASP A 68 -2.68 -5.28 23.63
C ASP A 68 -1.49 -6.26 23.68
N PHE A 69 -1.18 -6.89 22.55
CA PHE A 69 -0.06 -7.82 22.45
C PHE A 69 1.23 -7.07 22.10
N LEU A 70 1.18 -6.20 21.09
CA LEU A 70 2.35 -5.48 20.57
C LEU A 70 2.76 -4.26 21.41
N ILE A 71 1.88 -3.71 22.25
CA ILE A 71 2.18 -2.56 23.12
C ILE A 71 3.39 -2.80 24.04
N LYS A 72 3.71 -4.06 24.34
CA LYS A 72 4.82 -4.40 25.24
C LYS A 72 6.19 -4.34 24.56
N THR A 73 6.23 -4.14 23.24
CA THR A 73 7.45 -4.21 22.46
C THR A 73 7.60 -2.99 21.56
N VAL A 74 8.79 -2.39 21.62
CA VAL A 74 9.20 -1.29 20.74
C VAL A 74 10.24 -1.86 19.79
N ILE A 75 9.89 -2.02 18.51
CA ILE A 75 10.85 -2.47 17.49
C ILE A 75 11.66 -1.24 17.07
N LEU A 76 12.94 -1.25 17.36
CA LEU A 76 13.85 -0.14 17.14
C LEU A 76 14.28 -0.01 15.68
N LYS A 77 14.37 -1.14 14.98
CA LYS A 77 14.78 -1.20 13.58
C LYS A 77 13.58 -1.58 12.72
N PRO A 78 12.92 -0.59 12.08
CA PRO A 78 11.84 -0.80 11.13
C PRO A 78 12.11 -1.90 10.10
N THR A 79 13.32 -1.86 9.53
CA THR A 79 13.78 -2.75 8.45
C THR A 79 13.83 -4.20 8.90
N TRP A 80 14.18 -4.48 10.15
CA TRP A 80 14.17 -5.85 10.69
C TRP A 80 12.76 -6.44 10.71
N GLY A 81 11.75 -5.62 11.03
CA GLY A 81 10.35 -6.04 11.00
C GLY A 81 9.87 -6.30 9.58
N THR A 82 10.24 -5.45 8.62
CA THR A 82 9.88 -5.66 7.20
C THR A 82 10.58 -6.89 6.62
N ASP A 83 11.86 -7.09 6.92
CA ASP A 83 12.62 -8.25 6.48
C ASP A 83 12.01 -9.56 7.00
N ALA A 84 11.52 -9.55 8.24
CA ALA A 84 10.82 -10.71 8.81
C ALA A 84 9.54 -11.04 8.02
N VAL A 85 8.77 -10.04 7.61
CA VAL A 85 7.58 -10.23 6.79
C VAL A 85 7.95 -10.80 5.42
N TYR A 86 8.95 -10.22 4.74
CA TYR A 86 9.42 -10.71 3.43
C TYR A 86 9.92 -12.15 3.51
N LYS A 87 10.62 -12.53 4.59
CA LYS A 87 11.02 -13.93 4.81
C LYS A 87 9.86 -14.92 4.77
N VAL A 88 8.64 -14.52 5.15
CA VAL A 88 7.45 -15.37 5.04
C VAL A 88 6.86 -15.32 3.63
N LEU A 89 6.74 -14.13 3.05
CA LEU A 89 6.09 -13.94 1.75
C LEU A 89 6.91 -14.46 0.57
N ASP A 90 8.24 -14.43 0.69
CA ASP A 90 9.18 -14.91 -0.31
C ASP A 90 9.61 -16.36 -0.03
N ASN A 91 9.04 -17.00 1.00
CA ASN A 91 9.36 -18.38 1.32
C ASN A 91 8.80 -19.34 0.27
N PRO A 92 9.63 -20.19 -0.37
CA PRO A 92 9.17 -21.09 -1.43
C PRO A 92 8.04 -22.04 -1.00
N GLN A 93 8.07 -22.56 0.24
CA GLN A 93 7.03 -23.47 0.72
C GLN A 93 5.70 -22.74 0.97
N VAL A 94 5.75 -21.49 1.43
CA VAL A 94 4.55 -20.67 1.63
C VAL A 94 3.94 -20.31 0.29
N ILE A 95 4.76 -19.95 -0.70
CA ILE A 95 4.32 -19.67 -2.08
C ILE A 95 3.69 -20.93 -2.72
N GLU A 96 4.36 -22.08 -2.62
CA GLU A 96 3.87 -23.36 -3.16
C GLU A 96 2.54 -23.78 -2.50
N LYS A 97 2.39 -23.55 -1.20
CA LYS A 97 1.14 -23.76 -0.44
C LYS A 97 0.11 -22.64 -0.66
N LEU A 98 0.27 -21.79 -1.67
CA LEU A 98 -0.64 -20.70 -2.04
C LEU A 98 -0.92 -19.73 -0.88
N GLY A 99 0.14 -19.35 -0.15
CA GLY A 99 0.07 -18.44 0.98
C GLY A 99 -0.34 -19.09 2.30
N LYS A 100 -0.57 -20.41 2.35
CA LYS A 100 -0.90 -21.11 3.59
C LYS A 100 0.36 -21.45 4.40
N PHE A 101 0.36 -21.10 5.68
CA PHE A 101 1.45 -21.41 6.61
C PHE A 101 0.95 -21.65 8.03
N GLU A 102 1.74 -22.38 8.81
CA GLU A 102 1.47 -22.74 10.21
C GLU A 102 2.59 -22.23 11.13
N ARG A 103 2.37 -22.29 12.45
CA ARG A 103 3.38 -21.86 13.44
C ARG A 103 4.71 -22.62 13.32
N ASN A 104 4.67 -23.89 12.91
CA ASN A 104 5.86 -24.69 12.67
C ASN A 104 6.64 -24.19 11.44
N ASP A 105 5.96 -23.76 10.38
CA ASP A 105 6.61 -23.14 9.22
C ASP A 105 7.33 -21.85 9.66
N LEU A 106 6.69 -21.03 10.50
CA LEU A 106 7.29 -19.80 11.04
C LEU A 106 8.52 -20.08 11.90
N ALA A 107 8.55 -21.19 12.65
CA ALA A 107 9.73 -21.57 13.42
C ALA A 107 10.95 -21.86 12.51
N ASN A 108 10.71 -22.43 11.33
CA ASN A 108 11.74 -22.69 10.33
C ASN A 108 12.13 -21.41 9.56
N ILE A 109 11.16 -20.57 9.20
CA ILE A 109 11.40 -19.32 8.47
C ILE A 109 12.16 -18.32 9.34
N TRP A 110 11.74 -18.16 10.59
CA TRP A 110 12.35 -17.30 11.60
C TRP A 110 13.18 -18.14 12.59
N HIS A 111 14.10 -18.94 12.06
CA HIS A 111 14.99 -19.78 12.86
C HIS A 111 16.19 -19.01 13.44
N GLU A 112 16.64 -17.94 12.77
CA GLU A 112 17.76 -17.10 13.23
C GLU A 112 17.46 -16.51 14.61
N ASP A 113 18.46 -16.48 15.49
CA ASP A 113 18.35 -16.00 16.88
C ASP A 113 17.71 -14.61 16.97
N LYS A 114 17.98 -13.75 15.99
CA LYS A 114 17.43 -12.39 15.93
C LYS A 114 15.90 -12.33 15.75
N TYR A 115 15.25 -13.42 15.37
CA TYR A 115 13.78 -13.51 15.23
C TYR A 115 13.14 -14.55 16.15
N ALA A 116 13.92 -15.53 16.64
CA ALA A 116 13.41 -16.74 17.28
C ALA A 116 12.49 -16.46 18.48
N ASP A 117 12.80 -15.43 19.26
CA ASP A 117 12.05 -15.03 20.46
C ASP A 117 10.87 -14.09 20.16
N MET A 118 10.74 -13.62 18.91
CA MET A 118 9.74 -12.64 18.47
C MET A 118 8.70 -13.21 17.51
N ARG A 119 8.68 -14.52 17.29
CA ARG A 119 7.78 -15.15 16.30
C ARG A 119 6.29 -14.81 16.55
N PRO A 120 5.77 -14.85 17.79
CA PRO A 120 4.39 -14.44 18.06
C PRO A 120 4.11 -12.98 17.70
N GLU A 121 5.03 -12.08 18.03
CA GLU A 121 4.96 -10.64 17.78
C GLU A 121 5.02 -10.34 16.29
N LEU A 122 5.93 -10.98 15.55
CA LEU A 122 6.06 -10.86 14.10
C LEU A 122 4.83 -11.38 13.36
N LEU A 123 4.25 -12.49 13.82
CA LEU A 123 2.98 -12.99 13.29
C LEU A 123 1.83 -12.00 13.57
N ARG A 124 1.76 -11.47 14.81
CA ARG A 124 0.75 -10.47 15.16
C ARG A 124 0.92 -9.18 14.35
N LEU A 125 2.16 -8.81 14.06
CA LEU A 125 2.52 -7.69 13.19
C LEU A 125 1.99 -7.90 11.77
N MET A 126 2.19 -9.08 11.17
CA MET A 126 1.64 -9.42 9.85
C MET A 126 0.10 -9.30 9.82
N MET A 127 -0.57 -9.80 10.87
CA MET A 127 -2.03 -9.68 10.99
C MET A 127 -2.46 -8.22 11.12
N LYS A 128 -1.77 -7.44 11.95
CA LYS A 128 -2.06 -6.01 12.15
C LYS A 128 -1.91 -5.20 10.86
N PHE A 129 -0.94 -5.55 10.02
CA PHE A 129 -0.76 -4.96 8.70
C PHE A 129 -1.71 -5.48 7.63
N LYS A 130 -2.65 -6.34 7.99
CA LYS A 130 -3.62 -6.97 7.08
C LYS A 130 -2.91 -7.72 5.94
N LEU A 131 -1.80 -8.38 6.26
CA LEU A 131 -1.02 -9.21 5.32
C LEU A 131 -1.36 -10.69 5.43
N SER A 132 -1.96 -11.10 6.55
CA SER A 132 -2.41 -12.46 6.77
C SER A 132 -3.58 -12.51 7.74
N TYR A 133 -4.36 -13.59 7.68
CA TYR A 133 -5.40 -13.89 8.65
C TYR A 133 -5.30 -15.34 9.14
N GLU A 134 -5.83 -15.62 10.33
CA GLU A 134 -5.98 -16.97 10.86
C GLU A 134 -7.28 -17.58 10.34
N ILE A 135 -7.24 -18.83 9.89
CA ILE A 135 -8.45 -19.52 9.43
C ILE A 135 -9.33 -19.82 10.68
N PRO A 136 -10.55 -19.29 10.79
CA PRO A 136 -11.38 -19.45 12.00
C PRO A 136 -11.69 -20.92 12.32
N SER A 137 -11.83 -21.76 11.29
CA SER A 137 -12.09 -23.19 11.46
C SER A 137 -10.84 -24.03 11.76
N ARG A 138 -9.64 -23.44 11.66
CA ARG A 138 -8.34 -24.12 11.87
C ARG A 138 -7.35 -23.20 12.59
N PRO A 139 -7.49 -23.02 13.92
CA PRO A 139 -6.56 -22.23 14.72
C PRO A 139 -5.11 -22.70 14.53
N GLY A 140 -4.17 -21.75 14.46
CA GLY A 140 -2.76 -22.00 14.18
C GLY A 140 -2.41 -22.14 12.69
N THR A 141 -3.40 -22.07 11.79
CA THR A 141 -3.22 -22.02 10.34
C THR A 141 -3.56 -20.63 9.82
N TYR A 142 -2.67 -20.07 9.00
CA TYR A 142 -2.77 -18.71 8.48
C TYR A 142 -2.73 -18.70 6.95
N ILE A 143 -3.30 -17.66 6.36
CA ILE A 143 -3.29 -17.39 4.92
C ILE A 143 -2.72 -15.99 4.67
N ALA A 144 -1.78 -15.87 3.75
CA ALA A 144 -1.34 -14.60 3.14
C ALA A 144 -2.05 -14.40 1.78
N PRO A 145 -3.11 -13.58 1.69
CA PRO A 145 -3.97 -13.52 0.50
C PRO A 145 -3.27 -13.13 -0.81
N GLN A 146 -2.18 -12.37 -0.72
CA GLN A 146 -1.36 -11.94 -1.85
C GLN A 146 -0.67 -13.09 -2.59
N LEU A 147 -0.55 -14.26 -1.95
CA LEU A 147 0.05 -15.47 -2.50
C LEU A 147 -0.99 -16.51 -2.93
N LEU A 148 -2.29 -16.21 -2.81
CA LEU A 148 -3.34 -17.10 -3.28
C LEU A 148 -3.25 -17.30 -4.79
N SER A 149 -3.87 -18.38 -5.25
CA SER A 149 -4.05 -18.66 -6.68
C SER A 149 -4.67 -17.47 -7.40
N VAL A 150 -4.22 -17.20 -8.64
CA VAL A 150 -4.87 -16.24 -9.54
C VAL A 150 -6.17 -16.79 -10.13
N ASN A 151 -6.32 -18.11 -10.15
CA ASN A 151 -7.47 -18.78 -10.73
C ASN A 151 -8.66 -18.72 -9.77
N GLN A 152 -9.79 -18.22 -10.28
CA GLN A 152 -11.06 -18.27 -9.58
C GLN A 152 -11.49 -19.74 -9.40
N PRO A 153 -11.86 -20.17 -8.19
CA PRO A 153 -12.40 -21.51 -7.96
C PRO A 153 -13.80 -21.62 -8.57
N ASP A 154 -14.19 -22.84 -8.94
CA ASP A 154 -15.55 -23.10 -9.41
C ASP A 154 -16.55 -23.00 -8.25
N PHE A 155 -17.60 -22.20 -8.44
CA PHE A 155 -18.74 -22.15 -7.54
C PHE A 155 -20.01 -21.78 -8.30
N ASN A 156 -21.15 -22.24 -7.80
CA ASN A 156 -22.44 -21.86 -8.35
C ASN A 156 -22.81 -20.44 -7.91
N TRP A 157 -23.28 -19.61 -8.84
CA TRP A 157 -23.79 -18.28 -8.55
C TRP A 157 -25.21 -18.12 -9.11
N ASP A 158 -26.11 -17.53 -8.31
CA ASP A 158 -27.44 -17.17 -8.77
C ASP A 158 -27.38 -15.78 -9.39
N GLU A 159 -27.55 -15.69 -10.71
CA GLU A 159 -27.53 -14.44 -11.46
C GLU A 159 -28.85 -13.66 -11.38
N SER A 160 -29.89 -14.19 -10.75
CA SER A 160 -31.18 -13.52 -10.65
C SER A 160 -31.21 -12.50 -9.49
N ASN A 161 -31.88 -11.36 -9.70
CA ASN A 161 -32.16 -10.38 -8.64
C ASN A 161 -30.92 -10.04 -7.78
N ASN A 162 -29.78 -9.77 -8.41
CA ASN A 162 -28.55 -9.40 -7.73
C ASN A 162 -28.54 -7.91 -7.38
N LEU A 163 -27.94 -7.53 -6.26
CA LEU A 163 -27.46 -6.16 -6.07
C LEU A 163 -26.04 -6.09 -6.60
N ILE A 164 -25.76 -5.13 -7.48
CA ILE A 164 -24.44 -4.94 -8.06
C ILE A 164 -23.94 -3.55 -7.65
N LEU A 165 -22.67 -3.43 -7.28
CA LEU A 165 -22.02 -2.16 -7.04
C LEU A 165 -20.62 -2.22 -7.64
N ARG A 166 -20.19 -1.15 -8.32
CA ARG A 166 -18.85 -1.06 -8.90
C ARG A 166 -18.10 0.12 -8.32
N TYR A 167 -16.82 -0.08 -8.03
CA TYR A 167 -15.91 0.99 -7.63
C TYR A 167 -14.89 1.15 -8.74
N LYS A 168 -14.88 2.31 -9.41
CA LYS A 168 -13.96 2.61 -10.49
C LYS A 168 -12.92 3.60 -10.02
N TYR A 169 -11.65 3.27 -10.18
CA TYR A 169 -10.53 4.06 -9.67
C TYR A 169 -9.83 4.82 -10.79
N ASP A 170 -9.44 6.07 -10.53
CA ASP A 170 -8.55 6.80 -11.44
C ASP A 170 -7.16 6.14 -11.45
N PHE A 171 -6.71 5.74 -10.26
CA PHE A 171 -5.57 4.88 -10.04
C PHE A 171 -5.95 3.85 -8.99
N MET A 172 -5.74 2.56 -9.27
CA MET A 172 -6.06 1.47 -8.36
C MET A 172 -4.81 0.99 -7.60
N PRO A 173 -4.68 1.28 -6.29
CA PRO A 173 -3.61 0.70 -5.49
C PRO A 173 -3.71 -0.82 -5.39
N LYS A 174 -2.56 -1.49 -5.49
CA LYS A 174 -2.48 -2.95 -5.31
C LYS A 174 -2.75 -3.32 -3.86
N GLY A 175 -3.63 -4.29 -3.66
CA GLY A 175 -3.92 -4.86 -2.33
C GLY A 175 -5.11 -4.22 -1.61
N ILE A 176 -5.96 -3.43 -2.29
CA ILE A 176 -7.30 -3.11 -1.76
C ILE A 176 -8.04 -4.41 -1.46
N LEU A 177 -8.10 -5.31 -2.44
CA LEU A 177 -8.85 -6.54 -2.28
C LEU A 177 -8.20 -7.50 -1.27
N THR A 178 -6.88 -7.65 -1.25
CA THR A 178 -6.22 -8.54 -0.28
C THR A 178 -6.47 -8.08 1.16
N ARG A 179 -6.49 -6.76 1.42
CA ARG A 179 -6.88 -6.22 2.73
C ARG A 179 -8.35 -6.45 3.05
N PHE A 180 -9.21 -6.30 2.05
CA PHE A 180 -10.63 -6.61 2.20
C PHE A 180 -10.86 -8.08 2.55
N ILE A 181 -10.13 -9.00 1.91
CA ILE A 181 -10.13 -10.43 2.21
C ILE A 181 -9.72 -10.67 3.67
N VAL A 182 -8.63 -10.04 4.14
CA VAL A 182 -8.21 -10.16 5.54
C VAL A 182 -9.29 -9.68 6.51
N GLU A 183 -9.95 -8.56 6.23
CA GLU A 183 -10.99 -8.03 7.12
C GLU A 183 -12.26 -8.89 7.12
N MET A 184 -12.63 -9.43 5.97
CA MET A 184 -13.85 -10.21 5.78
C MET A 184 -13.63 -11.72 5.93
N HIS A 185 -12.44 -12.17 6.38
CA HIS A 185 -12.04 -13.58 6.34
C HIS A 185 -13.00 -14.53 7.08
N SER A 186 -13.62 -14.05 8.16
CA SER A 186 -14.57 -14.82 8.96
C SER A 186 -15.85 -15.20 8.22
N ASP A 187 -16.21 -14.42 7.20
CA ASP A 187 -17.40 -14.62 6.39
C ASP A 187 -17.09 -15.33 5.04
N ILE A 188 -15.83 -15.72 4.78
CA ILE A 188 -15.47 -16.45 3.55
C ILE A 188 -16.24 -17.76 3.48
N GLU A 189 -16.95 -17.96 2.36
CA GLU A 189 -17.77 -19.13 2.16
C GLU A 189 -16.93 -20.40 2.16
N GLN A 190 -17.33 -21.34 3.04
CA GLN A 190 -16.64 -22.61 3.26
C GLN A 190 -15.15 -22.46 3.62
N GLN A 191 -14.69 -21.25 3.94
CA GLN A 191 -13.28 -20.92 4.17
C GLN A 191 -12.34 -21.34 3.01
N THR A 192 -12.89 -21.44 1.80
CA THR A 192 -12.17 -21.93 0.61
C THR A 192 -12.44 -21.11 -0.65
N LEU A 193 -13.58 -20.40 -0.74
CA LEU A 193 -13.92 -19.60 -1.91
C LEU A 193 -13.22 -18.22 -1.90
N VAL A 194 -11.90 -18.25 -2.02
CA VAL A 194 -11.05 -17.06 -2.03
C VAL A 194 -9.83 -17.28 -2.92
N TRP A 195 -9.48 -16.25 -3.70
CA TRP A 195 -8.35 -16.25 -4.62
C TRP A 195 -7.73 -14.85 -4.66
N LYS A 196 -6.63 -14.67 -5.38
CA LYS A 196 -5.84 -13.43 -5.35
C LYS A 196 -6.64 -12.19 -5.73
N THR A 197 -7.59 -12.34 -6.66
CA THR A 197 -8.39 -11.27 -7.26
C THR A 197 -9.88 -11.38 -6.94
N GLY A 198 -10.29 -12.25 -6.02
CA GLY A 198 -11.67 -12.26 -5.57
C GLY A 198 -11.97 -13.14 -4.37
N VAL A 199 -13.18 -12.97 -3.85
CA VAL A 199 -13.68 -13.70 -2.68
C VAL A 199 -15.19 -13.86 -2.75
N VAL A 200 -15.69 -15.01 -2.29
CA VAL A 200 -17.11 -15.24 -2.03
C VAL A 200 -17.34 -15.27 -0.52
N LEU A 201 -18.26 -14.42 -0.06
CA LEU A 201 -18.66 -14.28 1.33
C LEU A 201 -20.07 -14.83 1.52
N ALA A 202 -20.33 -15.46 2.66
CA ALA A 202 -21.64 -15.96 3.04
C ALA A 202 -22.04 -15.43 4.43
N LYS A 203 -23.08 -14.57 4.47
CA LYS A 203 -23.58 -13.96 5.71
C LYS A 203 -25.04 -13.57 5.55
N TYR A 204 -25.81 -13.59 6.64
CA TYR A 204 -27.21 -13.15 6.67
C TYR A 204 -28.12 -13.80 5.60
N GLU A 205 -28.02 -15.13 5.42
CA GLU A 205 -28.77 -15.85 4.35
C GLU A 205 -28.54 -15.26 2.94
N SER A 206 -27.36 -14.68 2.73
CA SER A 206 -26.97 -13.99 1.51
C SER A 206 -25.54 -14.36 1.16
N ARG A 207 -25.21 -14.26 -0.13
CA ARG A 207 -23.88 -14.50 -0.67
C ARG A 207 -23.42 -13.27 -1.41
N ALA A 208 -22.15 -12.94 -1.27
CA ALA A 208 -21.54 -11.82 -1.99
C ALA A 208 -20.28 -12.29 -2.72
N GLU A 209 -20.16 -11.91 -3.98
CA GLU A 209 -18.94 -12.07 -4.76
C GLU A 209 -18.30 -10.71 -4.92
N VAL A 210 -17.01 -10.60 -4.55
CA VAL A 210 -16.23 -9.39 -4.70
C VAL A 210 -15.02 -9.70 -5.57
N ILE A 211 -14.91 -9.07 -6.73
CA ILE A 211 -13.86 -9.31 -7.72
C ILE A 211 -13.12 -8.01 -8.02
N GLU A 212 -11.79 -8.10 -8.07
CA GLU A 212 -10.89 -7.06 -8.54
C GLU A 212 -10.54 -7.28 -10.02
N TYR A 213 -10.94 -6.33 -10.86
CA TYR A 213 -10.52 -6.22 -12.25
C TYR A 213 -9.42 -5.17 -12.37
N TYR A 214 -8.18 -5.55 -12.00
CA TYR A 214 -7.06 -4.61 -11.89
C TYR A 214 -6.81 -3.79 -13.16
N ASN A 215 -6.81 -4.44 -14.33
CA ASN A 215 -6.60 -3.78 -15.63
C ASN A 215 -7.72 -2.79 -15.99
N GLN A 216 -8.93 -3.00 -15.47
CA GLN A 216 -10.06 -2.09 -15.64
C GLN A 216 -10.14 -1.04 -14.53
N ARG A 217 -9.23 -1.11 -13.55
CA ARG A 217 -9.22 -0.29 -12.34
C ARG A 217 -10.58 -0.32 -11.65
N GLU A 218 -11.12 -1.52 -11.46
CA GLU A 218 -12.46 -1.73 -10.96
C GLU A 218 -12.51 -2.80 -9.87
N ILE A 219 -13.34 -2.59 -8.84
CA ILE A 219 -13.85 -3.65 -7.97
C ILE A 219 -15.34 -3.78 -8.21
N GLN A 220 -15.79 -4.99 -8.54
CA GLN A 220 -17.19 -5.33 -8.66
C GLN A 220 -17.64 -6.12 -7.42
N VAL A 221 -18.77 -5.72 -6.85
CA VAL A 221 -19.48 -6.43 -5.78
C VAL A 221 -20.82 -6.89 -6.35
N ARG A 222 -21.11 -8.19 -6.27
CA ARG A 222 -22.42 -8.76 -6.54
C ARG A 222 -22.96 -9.41 -5.28
N VAL A 223 -24.22 -9.19 -4.93
CA VAL A 223 -24.85 -9.77 -3.74
C VAL A 223 -26.19 -10.39 -4.10
N ALA A 224 -26.37 -11.66 -3.74
CA ALA A 224 -27.59 -12.44 -3.92
C ALA A 224 -28.11 -12.96 -2.58
N GLY A 225 -29.40 -13.28 -2.52
CA GLY A 225 -30.05 -13.83 -1.32
C GLY A 225 -30.98 -12.88 -0.58
N LYS A 226 -31.53 -13.34 0.54
CA LYS A 226 -32.70 -12.70 1.18
C LYS A 226 -32.38 -11.35 1.82
N ARG A 227 -31.21 -11.23 2.46
CA ARG A 227 -30.77 -10.01 3.17
C ARG A 227 -29.58 -9.36 2.45
N LYS A 228 -29.59 -9.41 1.12
CA LYS A 228 -28.53 -8.88 0.23
C LYS A 228 -28.20 -7.40 0.49
N LYS A 229 -29.19 -6.57 0.86
CA LYS A 229 -28.95 -5.16 1.25
C LYS A 229 -28.04 -5.09 2.47
N GLU A 230 -28.30 -5.85 3.52
CA GLU A 230 -27.51 -5.82 4.76
C GLU A 230 -26.06 -6.28 4.55
N LEU A 231 -25.86 -7.34 3.77
CA LEU A 231 -24.52 -7.81 3.43
C LEU A 231 -23.77 -6.76 2.58
N LEU A 232 -24.43 -6.14 1.61
CA LEU A 232 -23.83 -5.06 0.81
C LEU A 232 -23.38 -3.87 1.68
N VAL A 233 -24.13 -3.52 2.73
CA VAL A 233 -23.72 -2.46 3.68
C VAL A 233 -22.41 -2.80 4.38
N VAL A 234 -22.30 -4.03 4.89
CA VAL A 234 -21.07 -4.47 5.58
C VAL A 234 -19.89 -4.40 4.62
N ILE A 235 -20.05 -4.89 3.41
CA ILE A 235 -19.02 -4.88 2.37
C ILE A 235 -18.63 -3.45 2.00
N ASN A 236 -19.61 -2.59 1.72
CA ASN A 236 -19.38 -1.20 1.36
C ASN A 236 -18.69 -0.45 2.50
N ASN A 237 -19.11 -0.65 3.75
CA ASN A 237 -18.48 -0.01 4.90
C ASN A 237 -17.02 -0.43 5.06
N GLU A 238 -16.68 -1.69 4.83
CA GLU A 238 -15.30 -2.16 4.94
C GLU A 238 -14.43 -1.64 3.78
N LEU A 239 -14.96 -1.65 2.55
CA LEU A 239 -14.29 -1.04 1.41
C LEU A 239 -14.06 0.46 1.63
N GLU A 240 -15.04 1.19 2.15
CA GLU A 240 -14.92 2.63 2.46
C GLU A 240 -13.88 2.91 3.55
N LYS A 241 -13.77 2.07 4.60
CA LYS A 241 -12.68 2.18 5.59
C LYS A 241 -11.32 1.98 4.92
N ILE A 242 -11.21 0.97 4.05
CA ILE A 242 -10.00 0.70 3.29
C ILE A 242 -9.68 1.88 2.36
N HIS A 243 -10.65 2.44 1.64
CA HIS A 243 -10.46 3.61 0.78
C HIS A 243 -10.00 4.84 1.56
N LYS A 244 -10.62 5.15 2.71
CA LYS A 244 -10.24 6.28 3.58
C LYS A 244 -8.84 6.16 4.15
N SER A 245 -8.34 4.94 4.30
CA SER A 245 -6.98 4.71 4.77
C SER A 245 -5.90 4.91 3.70
N TYR A 246 -6.25 5.41 2.51
CA TYR A 246 -5.32 5.86 1.48
C TYR A 246 -5.36 7.39 1.37
N GLU A 247 -4.20 8.05 1.44
CA GLU A 247 -4.13 9.49 1.26
C GLU A 247 -4.43 9.83 -0.22
N ARG A 248 -5.48 10.63 -0.47
CA ARG A 248 -5.87 11.14 -1.80
C ARG A 248 -6.34 10.09 -2.83
N LEU A 249 -6.82 8.91 -2.41
CA LEU A 249 -7.43 7.97 -3.34
C LEU A 249 -8.67 8.58 -4.02
N GLN A 250 -8.65 8.62 -5.36
CA GLN A 250 -9.77 9.07 -6.18
C GLN A 250 -10.47 7.87 -6.80
N TYR A 251 -11.77 7.77 -6.58
CA TYR A 251 -12.60 6.71 -7.12
C TYR A 251 -14.06 7.16 -7.23
N GLN A 252 -14.81 6.48 -8.09
CA GLN A 252 -16.23 6.67 -8.29
C GLN A 252 -16.96 5.42 -7.85
N THR A 253 -18.05 5.60 -7.11
CA THR A 253 -19.00 4.53 -6.84
C THR A 253 -20.07 4.54 -7.92
N LEU A 254 -20.26 3.41 -8.57
CA LEU A 254 -21.18 3.22 -9.70
C LEU A 254 -22.36 2.38 -9.25
N VAL A 255 -23.55 2.97 -9.34
CA VAL A 255 -24.82 2.41 -8.91
C VAL A 255 -25.59 1.90 -10.13
N PRO A 256 -26.07 0.64 -10.14
CA PRO A 256 -26.77 0.06 -11.28
C PRO A 256 -28.14 0.70 -11.45
N CYS A 257 -28.57 0.81 -12.71
CA CYS A 257 -29.91 1.23 -13.07
C CYS A 257 -30.93 0.18 -12.63
N ASN A 258 -32.10 0.64 -12.16
CA ASN A 258 -33.22 -0.20 -11.74
C ASN A 258 -34.37 -0.26 -12.76
N CYS A 259 -34.13 0.18 -14.01
CA CYS A 259 -35.12 0.03 -15.08
C CYS A 259 -35.36 -1.45 -15.40
N LYS A 260 -36.45 -1.75 -16.12
CA LYS A 260 -36.87 -3.13 -16.42
C LYS A 260 -35.80 -3.95 -17.17
N SER A 261 -35.02 -3.33 -18.04
CA SER A 261 -33.95 -4.01 -18.78
C SER A 261 -32.67 -4.19 -17.96
N CYS A 262 -32.47 -3.40 -16.90
CA CYS A 262 -31.27 -3.43 -16.08
C CYS A 262 -31.43 -4.24 -14.78
N ASN A 263 -32.64 -4.31 -14.21
CA ASN A 263 -32.88 -4.86 -12.87
C ASN A 263 -32.39 -6.32 -12.69
N ASP A 264 -32.45 -7.14 -13.73
CA ASP A 264 -31.99 -8.53 -13.72
C ASP A 264 -30.79 -8.77 -14.65
N SER A 265 -30.16 -7.70 -15.13
CA SER A 265 -28.96 -7.78 -15.94
C SER A 265 -27.72 -7.90 -15.04
N GLN A 266 -26.80 -8.78 -15.43
CA GLN A 266 -25.46 -8.85 -14.83
C GLN A 266 -24.54 -7.70 -15.29
N ASN A 267 -24.96 -6.96 -16.32
CA ASN A 267 -24.27 -5.78 -16.80
C ASN A 267 -25.28 -4.65 -17.08
N PRO A 268 -25.88 -4.05 -16.03
CA PRO A 268 -26.82 -2.95 -16.18
C PRO A 268 -26.11 -1.66 -16.59
N TYR A 269 -26.87 -0.64 -17.02
CA TYR A 269 -26.34 0.72 -17.07
C TYR A 269 -25.95 1.19 -15.66
N PHE A 270 -24.84 1.93 -15.53
CA PHE A 270 -24.38 2.43 -14.24
C PHE A 270 -24.38 3.96 -14.18
N TYR A 271 -24.81 4.50 -13.06
CA TYR A 271 -24.72 5.92 -12.73
C TYR A 271 -23.61 6.18 -11.72
N ASN A 272 -22.90 7.29 -11.88
CA ASN A 272 -22.03 7.78 -10.83
C ASN A 272 -22.86 8.24 -9.61
N ARG A 273 -22.57 7.70 -8.43
CA ARG A 273 -23.22 8.02 -7.15
C ARG A 273 -23.30 9.51 -6.87
N ASP A 274 -22.25 10.26 -7.16
CA ASP A 274 -22.19 11.70 -6.88
C ASP A 274 -23.15 12.48 -7.80
N VAL A 275 -23.42 11.97 -9.01
CA VAL A 275 -24.44 12.52 -9.89
C VAL A 275 -25.84 12.26 -9.31
N LEU A 276 -26.10 11.05 -8.82
CA LEU A 276 -27.38 10.72 -8.18
C LEU A 276 -27.65 11.59 -6.95
N TYR A 277 -26.63 11.82 -6.11
CA TYR A 277 -26.75 12.74 -4.98
C TYR A 277 -27.00 14.18 -5.41
N LYS A 278 -26.29 14.69 -6.43
CA LYS A 278 -26.59 16.02 -6.98
C LYS A 278 -28.03 16.14 -7.48
N PHE A 279 -28.59 15.10 -8.09
CA PHE A 279 -30.00 15.10 -8.51
C PHE A 279 -30.93 15.17 -7.31
N ARG A 280 -30.73 14.31 -6.31
CA ARG A 280 -31.51 14.29 -5.06
C ARG A 280 -31.46 15.64 -4.34
N ASP A 281 -30.26 16.20 -4.16
CA ASP A 281 -30.04 17.45 -3.41
C ASP A 281 -30.63 18.68 -4.13
N ASN A 282 -30.75 18.62 -5.46
CA ASN A 282 -31.45 19.63 -6.27
C ASN A 282 -32.94 19.31 -6.49
N ASN A 283 -33.52 18.36 -5.74
CA ASN A 283 -34.92 17.93 -5.86
C ASN A 283 -35.32 17.46 -7.27
N ARG A 284 -34.37 16.86 -7.99
CA ARG A 284 -34.61 16.22 -9.30
C ARG A 284 -34.69 14.71 -9.11
N TYR A 285 -35.91 14.17 -9.17
CA TYR A 285 -36.17 12.77 -8.81
C TYR A 285 -36.10 11.79 -10.00
N GLN A 286 -35.84 12.27 -11.20
CA GLN A 286 -35.87 11.47 -12.42
C GLN A 286 -34.57 11.65 -13.20
N ILE A 287 -33.98 10.53 -13.64
CA ILE A 287 -32.80 10.48 -14.50
C ILE A 287 -33.02 9.45 -15.61
N GLN A 288 -32.51 9.69 -16.81
CA GLN A 288 -32.70 8.79 -17.94
C GLN A 288 -31.67 7.65 -17.92
N CYS A 289 -32.11 6.41 -18.15
CA CYS A 289 -31.25 5.27 -18.47
C CYS A 289 -30.73 5.40 -19.90
N GLN A 290 -29.42 5.35 -20.11
CA GLN A 290 -28.86 5.50 -21.46
C GLN A 290 -28.99 4.22 -22.29
N ASP A 291 -29.20 3.06 -21.66
CA ASP A 291 -29.40 1.80 -22.37
C ASP A 291 -30.86 1.61 -22.81
N SER A 292 -31.82 1.88 -21.93
CA SER A 292 -33.25 1.67 -22.23
C SER A 292 -34.01 2.92 -22.66
N SER A 293 -33.40 4.10 -22.52
CA SER A 293 -34.04 5.41 -22.68
C SER A 293 -35.17 5.72 -21.68
N ASP A 294 -35.46 4.82 -20.73
CA ASP A 294 -36.49 5.02 -19.72
C ASP A 294 -36.07 6.06 -18.67
N MET A 295 -37.03 6.82 -18.16
CA MET A 295 -36.84 7.63 -16.96
C MET A 295 -36.96 6.73 -15.73
N VAL A 296 -35.98 6.80 -14.83
CA VAL A 296 -35.94 6.05 -13.58
C VAL A 296 -35.87 6.96 -12.37
N ASP A 297 -36.38 6.44 -11.26
CA ASP A 297 -36.44 7.14 -9.99
C ASP A 297 -35.06 7.16 -9.30
N VAL A 298 -34.53 8.37 -9.09
CA VAL A 298 -33.20 8.61 -8.49
C VAL A 298 -33.14 8.12 -7.05
N GLN A 299 -34.23 8.28 -6.29
CA GLN A 299 -34.25 7.91 -4.89
C GLN A 299 -34.17 6.38 -4.75
N ARG A 300 -34.94 5.64 -5.57
CA ARG A 300 -34.88 4.18 -5.59
C ARG A 300 -33.51 3.66 -6.01
N LEU A 301 -32.82 4.29 -6.97
CA LEU A 301 -31.45 3.90 -7.33
C LEU A 301 -30.50 3.95 -6.12
N ILE A 302 -30.63 4.99 -5.29
CA ILE A 302 -29.83 5.14 -4.08
C ILE A 302 -30.30 4.15 -3.00
N ASP A 303 -31.58 4.20 -2.62
CA ASP A 303 -32.12 3.45 -1.47
C ASP A 303 -32.14 1.92 -1.69
N ASP A 304 -32.12 1.47 -2.95
CA ASP A 304 -32.05 0.05 -3.27
C ASP A 304 -30.65 -0.56 -3.15
N VAL A 305 -29.60 0.28 -3.11
CA VAL A 305 -28.20 -0.17 -3.18
C VAL A 305 -27.34 0.39 -2.03
N LEU A 306 -27.59 1.63 -1.62
CA LEU A 306 -26.81 2.39 -0.64
C LEU A 306 -27.75 2.90 0.46
N PRO A 307 -27.73 2.35 1.68
CA PRO A 307 -28.43 2.99 2.77
C PRO A 307 -27.74 4.30 3.14
N THR A 308 -28.56 5.29 3.45
CA THR A 308 -28.15 6.59 4.00
C THR A 308 -27.42 6.39 5.33
N SER A 309 -26.09 6.46 5.30
CA SER A 309 -25.34 6.85 6.49
C SER A 309 -25.29 8.38 6.56
N PRO A 310 -25.69 9.00 7.68
CA PRO A 310 -25.55 10.43 7.86
C PRO A 310 -24.07 10.78 8.09
N ASN A 311 -23.61 11.86 7.46
CA ASN A 311 -22.29 12.50 7.56
C ASN A 311 -21.12 11.86 6.81
N LEU A 312 -20.97 12.24 5.53
CA LEU A 312 -19.65 12.45 4.92
C LEU A 312 -19.71 13.70 4.04
N GLU A 313 -19.28 14.83 4.57
CA GLU A 313 -19.04 16.06 3.79
C GLU A 313 -17.69 15.99 3.07
N LYS A 314 -17.74 16.35 1.77
CA LYS A 314 -16.74 16.97 0.89
C LYS A 314 -15.25 16.75 1.15
N SER A 315 -14.57 16.16 0.16
CA SER A 315 -13.18 16.54 -0.17
C SER A 315 -13.16 17.26 -1.53
N MET A 316 -12.69 18.50 -1.53
CA MET A 316 -12.37 19.27 -2.74
C MET A 316 -10.90 19.03 -3.10
N SER A 317 -10.63 18.84 -4.38
CA SER A 317 -9.30 18.65 -4.96
C SER A 317 -8.60 19.98 -5.22
N GLU A 318 -7.40 20.16 -4.66
CA GLU A 318 -6.44 21.19 -5.08
C GLU A 318 -5.34 20.58 -5.96
N PRO A 319 -4.73 21.34 -6.89
CA PRO A 319 -3.66 20.86 -7.76
C PRO A 319 -2.36 20.62 -6.97
N VAL A 320 -1.83 19.40 -7.05
CA VAL A 320 -0.60 18.97 -6.35
C VAL A 320 0.64 19.47 -7.09
N THR A 321 1.51 20.20 -6.41
CA THR A 321 2.84 20.57 -6.89
C THR A 321 3.82 19.39 -6.72
N ARG A 322 4.47 18.97 -7.81
CA ARG A 322 5.48 17.88 -7.80
C ARG A 322 6.88 18.46 -7.70
N ASN A 323 7.61 18.10 -6.64
CA ASN A 323 8.95 18.65 -6.34
C ASN A 323 9.91 17.61 -5.74
N GLN A 324 9.58 16.31 -5.83
CA GLN A 324 10.33 15.22 -5.21
C GLN A 324 11.15 14.43 -6.23
N VAL A 325 12.30 13.91 -5.80
CA VAL A 325 13.08 12.86 -6.47
C VAL A 325 12.73 11.53 -5.83
N PHE A 326 12.24 10.59 -6.61
CA PHE A 326 12.03 9.20 -6.19
C PHE A 326 13.23 8.36 -6.63
N ILE A 327 13.75 7.46 -5.79
CA ILE A 327 14.82 6.54 -6.14
C ILE A 327 14.29 5.11 -6.02
N SER A 328 14.43 4.31 -7.08
CA SER A 328 14.14 2.87 -7.10
C SER A 328 15.41 2.08 -7.38
N TYR A 329 15.59 0.98 -6.67
CA TYR A 329 16.79 0.15 -6.65
C TYR A 329 16.43 -1.25 -6.15
N SER A 330 17.27 -2.25 -6.42
CA SER A 330 17.15 -3.56 -5.76
C SER A 330 17.71 -3.49 -4.35
N HIS A 331 17.09 -4.16 -3.37
CA HIS A 331 17.65 -4.23 -2.01
C HIS A 331 19.07 -4.83 -1.97
N GLN A 332 19.47 -5.62 -2.97
CA GLN A 332 20.84 -6.12 -3.11
C GLN A 332 21.84 -5.00 -3.43
N ASP A 333 21.37 -3.88 -3.97
CA ASP A 333 22.14 -2.69 -4.32
C ASP A 333 22.14 -1.60 -3.22
N GLN A 334 21.82 -1.96 -1.97
CA GLN A 334 21.75 -1.01 -0.84
C GLN A 334 23.01 -0.15 -0.67
N GLU A 335 24.20 -0.70 -0.95
CA GLU A 335 25.44 0.09 -0.87
C GLU A 335 25.45 1.24 -1.88
N TRP A 336 24.89 1.02 -3.06
CA TRP A 336 24.84 2.00 -4.15
C TRP A 336 23.87 3.13 -3.83
N LEU A 337 22.71 2.78 -3.26
CA LEU A 337 21.78 3.77 -2.70
C LEU A 337 22.49 4.64 -1.66
N THR A 338 23.21 4.02 -0.72
CA THR A 338 23.91 4.72 0.37
C THR A 338 24.96 5.70 -0.18
N LYS A 339 25.70 5.30 -1.21
CA LYS A 339 26.67 6.17 -1.91
C LYS A 339 25.96 7.36 -2.58
N LEU A 340 24.88 7.12 -3.35
CA LEU A 340 24.11 8.19 -3.98
C LEU A 340 23.55 9.17 -2.95
N GLN A 341 22.95 8.67 -1.86
CA GLN A 341 22.43 9.51 -0.77
C GLN A 341 23.53 10.37 -0.14
N LYS A 342 24.76 9.84 0.03
CA LYS A 342 25.92 10.61 0.51
C LYS A 342 26.28 11.78 -0.41
N HIS A 343 26.25 11.57 -1.72
CA HIS A 343 26.51 12.62 -2.71
C HIS A 343 25.37 13.64 -2.85
N LEU A 344 24.11 13.22 -2.65
CA LEU A 344 22.94 14.13 -2.65
C LEU A 344 22.81 14.95 -1.37
N LYS A 345 23.40 14.51 -0.25
CA LYS A 345 23.29 15.15 1.08
C LYS A 345 23.56 16.67 1.09
N PRO A 346 24.57 17.22 0.39
CA PRO A 346 24.78 18.68 0.31
C PRO A 346 23.61 19.43 -0.36
N MET A 347 22.92 18.80 -1.30
CA MET A 347 21.80 19.40 -2.01
C MET A 347 20.50 19.32 -1.20
N ILE A 348 20.29 18.21 -0.48
CA ILE A 348 19.18 18.02 0.48
C ILE A 348 19.26 19.05 1.61
N ARG A 349 20.45 19.23 2.23
CA ARG A 349 20.68 20.18 3.33
C ARG A 349 20.34 21.63 2.99
N ASN A 350 20.54 22.02 1.73
CA ASN A 350 20.24 23.37 1.26
C ASN A 350 18.77 23.55 0.84
N GLN A 351 17.88 22.59 1.17
CA GLN A 351 16.45 22.56 0.80
C GLN A 351 16.18 22.67 -0.70
N LYS A 352 17.16 22.33 -1.56
CA LYS A 352 17.02 22.40 -3.02
C LYS A 352 16.40 21.15 -3.62
N LEU A 353 16.32 20.07 -2.86
CA LEU A 353 15.92 18.74 -3.31
C LEU A 353 15.21 18.00 -2.18
N LEU A 354 13.98 17.55 -2.46
CA LEU A 354 13.28 16.56 -1.65
C LEU A 354 13.56 15.19 -2.28
N VAL A 355 14.22 14.30 -1.56
CA VAL A 355 14.56 12.96 -2.06
C VAL A 355 13.75 11.94 -1.29
N TRP A 356 13.30 10.89 -1.95
CA TRP A 356 12.57 9.78 -1.37
C TRP A 356 13.07 8.46 -1.96
N ASP A 357 13.15 7.47 -1.09
CA ASP A 357 13.50 6.08 -1.37
C ASP A 357 12.81 5.25 -0.28
N ASP A 358 12.73 3.94 -0.48
CA ASP A 358 11.99 3.03 0.38
C ASP A 358 12.51 2.96 1.82
N THR A 359 13.77 3.37 2.09
CA THR A 359 14.31 3.47 3.46
C THR A 359 13.61 4.55 4.29
N LYS A 360 12.81 5.42 3.65
CA LYS A 360 11.99 6.47 4.28
C LYS A 360 10.54 6.06 4.49
N ILE A 361 10.18 4.85 4.08
CA ILE A 361 8.88 4.29 4.42
C ILE A 361 8.85 4.10 5.92
N GLN A 362 7.98 4.89 6.55
CA GLN A 362 7.78 4.79 7.97
C GLN A 362 7.13 3.44 8.25
N PRO A 363 7.68 2.59 9.11
CA PRO A 363 6.99 1.38 9.45
C PRO A 363 5.67 1.71 10.18
N GLY A 364 4.62 0.97 9.89
CA GLY A 364 3.25 1.43 10.16
C GLY A 364 2.59 1.95 8.90
N ALA A 365 3.37 2.61 8.02
CA ALA A 365 2.89 3.06 6.74
C ALA A 365 2.73 1.87 5.78
N LYS A 366 1.74 2.02 4.90
CA LYS A 366 1.42 1.02 3.91
C LYS A 366 2.48 1.09 2.82
N TRP A 367 3.51 0.26 2.90
CA TRP A 367 4.66 0.22 1.98
C TRP A 367 4.33 0.52 0.52
N ARG A 368 3.38 -0.22 -0.07
CA ARG A 368 2.93 -0.03 -1.47
C ARG A 368 2.30 1.34 -1.73
N GLU A 369 1.63 1.91 -0.75
CA GLU A 369 1.05 3.25 -0.84
C GLU A 369 2.07 4.35 -0.64
N GLU A 370 3.06 4.15 0.22
CA GLU A 370 4.14 5.12 0.37
C GLU A 370 4.96 5.23 -0.92
N ILE A 371 5.28 4.08 -1.54
CA ILE A 371 5.91 4.04 -2.86
C ILE A 371 5.03 4.77 -3.87
N LYS A 372 3.75 4.43 -3.95
CA LYS A 372 2.80 5.06 -4.88
C LYS A 372 2.62 6.56 -4.62
N ASN A 373 2.60 7.00 -3.36
CA ASN A 373 2.47 8.40 -2.98
C ASN A 373 3.73 9.17 -3.37
N ALA A 374 4.91 8.59 -3.12
CA ALA A 374 6.18 9.15 -3.54
C ALA A 374 6.29 9.22 -5.06
N LEU A 375 5.83 8.20 -5.78
CA LEU A 375 5.70 8.20 -7.24
C LEU A 375 4.77 9.31 -7.75
N ALA A 376 3.64 9.55 -7.07
CA ALA A 376 2.69 10.59 -7.45
C ALA A 376 3.21 12.02 -7.19
N ALA A 377 4.03 12.20 -6.16
CA ALA A 377 4.69 13.45 -5.81
C ALA A 377 6.04 13.68 -6.55
N ALA A 378 6.59 12.63 -7.16
CA ALA A 378 7.84 12.68 -7.89
C ALA A 378 7.72 13.55 -9.15
N LYS A 379 8.68 14.47 -9.29
CA LYS A 379 8.96 15.18 -10.55
C LYS A 379 10.06 14.46 -11.34
N VAL A 380 10.99 13.81 -10.62
CA VAL A 380 12.07 13.02 -11.21
C VAL A 380 12.11 11.65 -10.54
N ALA A 381 12.27 10.59 -11.32
CA ALA A 381 12.55 9.25 -10.83
C ALA A 381 13.95 8.80 -11.24
N VAL A 382 14.70 8.27 -10.28
CA VAL A 382 16.07 7.80 -10.43
C VAL A 382 16.07 6.29 -10.27
N LEU A 383 16.48 5.55 -11.31
CA LEU A 383 16.56 4.09 -11.30
C LEU A 383 18.02 3.67 -11.14
N LEU A 384 18.33 2.82 -10.15
CA LEU A 384 19.64 2.20 -10.00
C LEU A 384 19.63 0.83 -10.68
N VAL A 385 20.17 0.76 -11.90
CA VAL A 385 20.01 -0.39 -12.79
C VAL A 385 21.21 -1.32 -12.68
N SER A 386 20.94 -2.55 -12.23
CA SER A 386 21.85 -3.69 -12.09
C SER A 386 21.14 -4.96 -12.58
N PRO A 387 21.84 -6.11 -12.72
CA PRO A 387 21.17 -7.39 -12.93
C PRO A 387 20.11 -7.71 -11.88
N ASP A 388 20.36 -7.42 -10.60
CA ASP A 388 19.41 -7.66 -9.50
C ASP A 388 18.19 -6.74 -9.57
N PHE A 389 18.35 -5.51 -10.05
CA PHE A 389 17.24 -4.60 -10.32
C PHE A 389 16.33 -5.14 -11.43
N LEU A 390 16.91 -5.60 -12.53
CA LEU A 390 16.15 -6.11 -13.68
C LEU A 390 15.53 -7.49 -13.42
N ALA A 391 16.12 -8.31 -12.55
CA ALA A 391 15.62 -9.64 -12.17
C ALA A 391 14.52 -9.59 -11.09
N SER A 392 14.24 -8.43 -10.49
CA SER A 392 13.23 -8.29 -9.45
C SER A 392 11.82 -8.24 -10.05
N ASP A 393 11.07 -9.33 -9.92
CA ASP A 393 9.65 -9.41 -10.31
C ASP A 393 8.83 -8.28 -9.65
N PHE A 394 9.18 -7.88 -8.42
CA PHE A 394 8.50 -6.78 -7.76
C PHE A 394 8.71 -5.44 -8.50
N ILE A 395 9.95 -5.11 -8.85
CA ILE A 395 10.27 -3.87 -9.57
C ILE A 395 9.64 -3.91 -10.97
N ALA A 396 9.79 -5.02 -11.69
CA ALA A 396 9.25 -5.23 -13.03
C ALA A 396 7.72 -5.13 -13.07
N ASP A 397 7.01 -5.74 -12.12
CA ASP A 397 5.55 -5.81 -12.14
C ASP A 397 4.86 -4.64 -11.38
N ASN A 398 5.56 -3.93 -10.50
CA ASN A 398 4.94 -2.99 -9.55
C ASN A 398 5.54 -1.58 -9.54
N GLU A 399 6.84 -1.40 -9.78
CA GLU A 399 7.48 -0.08 -9.68
C GLU A 399 7.74 0.55 -11.05
N LEU A 400 8.27 -0.24 -11.99
CA LEU A 400 8.66 0.24 -13.30
C LEU A 400 7.47 0.65 -14.18
N PRO A 401 6.36 -0.11 -14.28
CA PRO A 401 5.24 0.28 -15.14
C PRO A 401 4.59 1.62 -14.74
N PRO A 402 4.29 1.90 -13.45
CA PRO A 402 3.76 3.21 -13.05
C PRO A 402 4.70 4.39 -13.32
N LEU A 403 6.02 4.16 -13.27
CA LEU A 403 7.03 5.17 -13.59
C LEU A 403 7.02 5.52 -15.07
N LEU A 404 7.00 4.51 -15.93
CA LEU A 404 6.93 4.67 -17.38
C LEU A 404 5.63 5.39 -17.79
N ASP A 405 4.49 4.96 -17.25
CA ASP A 405 3.19 5.61 -17.46
C ASP A 405 3.20 7.09 -17.03
N ALA A 406 3.83 7.40 -15.90
CA ALA A 406 3.94 8.76 -15.40
C ALA A 406 4.89 9.63 -16.24
N ALA A 407 5.92 9.03 -16.84
CA ALA A 407 6.82 9.72 -17.74
C ALA A 407 6.13 10.10 -19.05
N GLU A 408 5.36 9.18 -19.63
CA GLU A 408 4.63 9.42 -20.89
C GLU A 408 3.42 10.36 -20.71
N ALA A 409 2.59 10.12 -19.69
CA ALA A 409 1.30 10.80 -19.57
C ALA A 409 1.29 11.99 -18.60
N LYS A 410 2.30 12.12 -17.72
CA LYS A 410 2.23 13.04 -16.57
C LYS A 410 3.48 13.90 -16.39
N GLY A 411 4.45 13.88 -17.31
CA GLY A 411 5.62 14.76 -17.27
C GLY A 411 6.64 14.43 -16.18
N LEU A 412 6.67 13.19 -15.68
CA LEU A 412 7.75 12.69 -14.82
C LEU A 412 9.04 12.53 -15.65
N THR A 413 10.17 12.98 -15.16
CA THR A 413 11.47 12.72 -15.82
C THR A 413 12.09 11.45 -15.25
N ILE A 414 12.33 10.43 -16.08
CA ILE A 414 13.09 9.24 -15.68
C ILE A 414 14.57 9.47 -15.97
N ILE A 415 15.40 9.14 -15.00
CA ILE A 415 16.86 9.10 -15.08
C ILE A 415 17.30 7.75 -14.56
N TRP A 416 18.07 6.98 -15.33
CA TRP A 416 18.60 5.72 -14.84
C TRP A 416 20.14 5.74 -14.78
N ILE A 417 20.69 5.00 -13.82
CA ILE A 417 22.12 4.95 -13.50
C ILE A 417 22.58 3.50 -13.68
N PRO A 418 23.51 3.22 -14.60
CA PRO A 418 24.07 1.89 -14.78
C PRO A 418 25.03 1.57 -13.62
N LEU A 419 24.61 0.71 -12.69
CA LEU A 419 25.45 0.25 -11.58
C LEU A 419 26.42 -0.83 -12.05
N SER A 420 25.91 -1.80 -12.80
CA SER A 420 26.64 -2.96 -13.33
C SER A 420 26.23 -3.24 -14.77
N SER A 421 27.07 -3.98 -15.50
CA SER A 421 26.72 -4.50 -16.82
C SER A 421 25.45 -5.34 -16.71
N SER A 422 24.41 -4.96 -17.46
CA SER A 422 23.06 -5.53 -17.35
C SER A 422 22.34 -5.45 -18.70
N GLY A 423 21.37 -6.33 -18.92
CA GLY A 423 20.57 -6.38 -20.17
C GLY A 423 19.48 -5.32 -20.22
N TYR A 424 19.83 -4.05 -19.97
CA TYR A 424 18.86 -2.94 -19.95
C TYR A 424 18.25 -2.67 -21.33
N ASP A 425 18.96 -3.06 -22.39
CA ASP A 425 18.59 -2.97 -23.81
C ASP A 425 17.42 -3.89 -24.19
N GLU A 426 17.17 -4.94 -23.41
CA GLU A 426 16.00 -5.81 -23.55
C GLU A 426 14.78 -5.27 -22.77
N THR A 427 14.84 -4.03 -22.27
CA THR A 427 13.79 -3.43 -21.44
C THR A 427 13.36 -2.05 -21.91
N GLU A 428 12.18 -1.62 -21.47
CA GLU A 428 11.62 -0.29 -21.77
C GLU A 428 12.51 0.88 -21.27
N ILE A 429 13.49 0.61 -20.39
CA ILE A 429 14.45 1.60 -19.88
C ILE A 429 15.38 2.12 -20.99
N GLU A 430 15.66 1.30 -22.02
CA GLU A 430 16.51 1.68 -23.17
C GLU A 430 16.07 3.01 -23.82
N LYS A 431 14.76 3.27 -23.81
CA LYS A 431 14.14 4.47 -24.39
C LYS A 431 14.51 5.77 -23.68
N TYR A 432 15.08 5.69 -22.48
CA TYR A 432 15.42 6.84 -21.63
C TYR A 432 16.93 7.08 -21.58
N GLN A 433 17.33 8.34 -21.52
CA GLN A 433 18.74 8.70 -21.43
C GLN A 433 19.30 8.39 -20.04
N SER A 434 20.41 7.66 -19.99
CA SER A 434 21.11 7.35 -18.74
C SER A 434 21.85 8.58 -18.17
N ALA A 435 21.99 8.62 -16.84
CA ALA A 435 22.80 9.64 -16.17
C ALA A 435 24.31 9.40 -16.31
N HIS A 436 24.73 8.20 -16.69
CA HIS A 436 26.13 7.83 -16.94
C HIS A 436 26.22 6.86 -18.13
N PRO A 437 27.30 6.86 -18.94
CA PRO A 437 27.42 5.96 -20.09
C PRO A 437 27.18 4.49 -19.72
N PRO A 438 26.21 3.80 -20.35
CA PRO A 438 25.88 2.40 -20.01
C PRO A 438 27.01 1.42 -20.30
N ASN A 439 27.91 1.75 -21.22
CA ASN A 439 29.10 0.97 -21.55
C ASN A 439 30.25 1.11 -20.53
N GLN A 440 30.07 1.95 -19.50
CA GLN A 440 31.00 2.15 -18.39
C GLN A 440 30.20 2.18 -17.08
N PRO A 441 29.57 1.07 -16.67
CA PRO A 441 28.79 1.02 -15.42
C PRO A 441 29.66 1.38 -14.21
N LEU A 442 29.05 1.85 -13.12
CA LEU A 442 29.79 2.40 -11.99
C LEU A 442 30.74 1.40 -11.33
N ASP A 443 30.39 0.11 -11.31
CA ASP A 443 31.23 -0.97 -10.77
C ASP A 443 32.51 -1.23 -11.59
N SER A 444 32.56 -0.78 -12.85
CA SER A 444 33.72 -0.90 -13.72
C SER A 444 34.76 0.20 -13.52
N LEU A 445 34.42 1.25 -12.76
CA LEU A 445 35.26 2.43 -12.55
C LEU A 445 36.18 2.25 -11.33
N ASN A 446 37.35 2.89 -11.37
CA ASN A 446 38.15 3.03 -10.15
C ASN A 446 37.52 4.08 -9.21
N SER A 447 37.91 4.07 -7.93
CA SER A 447 37.28 4.91 -6.90
C SER A 447 37.33 6.41 -7.19
N ALA A 448 38.36 6.92 -7.88
CA ALA A 448 38.44 8.34 -8.23
C ALA A 448 37.46 8.70 -9.35
N GLN A 449 37.32 7.82 -10.34
CA GLN A 449 36.38 7.97 -11.45
C GLN A 449 34.93 7.81 -10.98
N GLU A 450 34.65 6.83 -10.12
CA GLU A 450 33.33 6.60 -9.52
C GLU A 450 32.85 7.84 -8.74
N ASN A 451 33.69 8.39 -7.87
CA ASN A 451 33.36 9.62 -7.11
C ASN A 451 33.06 10.81 -8.03
N LYS A 452 33.80 10.95 -9.14
CA LYS A 452 33.53 11.99 -10.14
C LYS A 452 32.20 11.75 -10.86
N ALA A 453 31.92 10.49 -11.24
CA ALA A 453 30.66 10.11 -11.88
C ALA A 453 29.46 10.43 -10.98
N TRP A 454 29.52 10.12 -9.67
CA TRP A 454 28.47 10.47 -8.72
C TRP A 454 28.18 11.97 -8.65
N VAL A 455 29.23 12.81 -8.66
CA VAL A 455 29.07 14.28 -8.66
C VAL A 455 28.33 14.75 -9.92
N ASP A 456 28.69 14.21 -11.08
CA ASP A 456 28.08 14.61 -12.35
C ASP A 456 26.64 14.08 -12.48
N ILE A 457 26.35 12.86 -12.00
CA ILE A 457 25.00 12.31 -11.85
C ILE A 457 24.13 13.22 -10.98
N CYS A 458 24.63 13.64 -9.81
CA CYS A 458 23.88 14.52 -8.91
C CYS A 458 23.56 15.88 -9.54
N LYS A 459 24.45 16.43 -10.38
CA LYS A 459 24.18 17.67 -11.13
C LYS A 459 23.04 17.47 -12.14
N LYS A 460 22.99 16.33 -12.83
CA LYS A 460 21.91 16.00 -13.78
C LYS A 460 20.57 15.86 -13.07
N ILE A 461 20.52 15.14 -11.95
CA ILE A 461 19.30 15.00 -11.12
C ILE A 461 18.80 16.38 -10.68
N LYS A 462 19.70 17.24 -10.19
CA LYS A 462 19.34 18.60 -9.78
C LYS A 462 18.80 19.44 -10.94
N ALA A 463 19.39 19.34 -12.12
CA ALA A 463 18.92 20.06 -13.30
C ALA A 463 17.50 19.64 -13.69
N ALA A 464 17.19 18.34 -13.67
CA ALA A 464 15.87 17.80 -13.99
C ALA A 464 14.77 18.20 -12.98
N ILE A 465 15.12 18.45 -11.71
CA ILE A 465 14.18 18.97 -10.71
C ILE A 465 13.88 20.45 -10.91
N LEU A 466 14.88 21.25 -11.31
CA LEU A 466 14.79 22.71 -11.37
C LEU A 466 14.31 23.27 -12.72
N GLY A 467 14.53 22.53 -13.82
CA GLY A 467 13.89 22.80 -15.12
C GLY A 467 12.43 22.37 -15.10
#